data_AF-A0A2D4PC47-F1
#
_entry.id   AF-A0A2D4PC47-F1
#
_cell.length_a   1.000
_cell.length_b   1.000
_cell.length_c   1.000
_cell.angle_alpha   90.00
_cell.angle_beta   90.00
_cell.angle_gamma   90.00
#
_symmetry.space_group_name_H-M   'P 1'
#
loop_
_entity.id
_entity.type
_entity.pdbx_description
1 polymer ?
#
loop_
_entity_poly.entity_id
_entity_poly.type
_entity_poly.pdbx_seq_one_letter_code
_entity_poly.pdbx_strand_id
1 'polypeptide(L)'
;EYMGGQARRRCQPRVLCVINPGNPTGQVQSRKCIEEVIHFAWKERLFLMADEVYQDNVYAEGSEFHSFKKVLFEMGPKYSETVELASFHSISKGFMGECGFRGGYMEVINMDPLVQQQLTKLVSVRLC
;
A
#
# COMPACT_ATOMS: atom_id res chain seq x y z
N GLU A 1 -25.29 -2.74 6.61
CA GLU A 1 -25.07 -2.58 5.15
C GLU A 1 -23.67 -2.04 4.94
N TYR A 2 -22.79 -2.78 4.25
CA TYR A 2 -21.37 -2.40 4.10
C TYR A 2 -21.21 -1.31 3.02
N MET A 3 -20.39 -0.30 3.30
CA MET A 3 -20.15 0.90 2.47
C MET A 3 -19.71 0.63 1.01
N GLY A 4 -19.27 -0.57 0.66
CA GLY A 4 -18.80 -0.92 -0.70
C GLY A 4 -19.86 -0.83 -1.80
N GLY A 5 -21.15 -0.89 -1.45
CA GLY A 5 -22.25 -0.95 -2.44
C GLY A 5 -22.65 0.39 -3.06
N GLN A 6 -22.41 1.52 -2.38
CA GLN A 6 -22.98 2.81 -2.82
C GLN A 6 -22.21 3.41 -4.00
N ALA A 7 -20.88 3.34 -3.97
CA ALA A 7 -20.02 3.88 -5.04
C ALA A 7 -20.25 3.16 -6.38
N ARG A 8 -20.55 1.85 -6.36
CA ARG A 8 -20.81 1.04 -7.56
C ARG A 8 -21.99 1.52 -8.42
N ARG A 9 -22.88 2.35 -7.86
CA ARG A 9 -23.97 2.98 -8.62
C ARG A 9 -23.49 4.10 -9.56
N ARG A 10 -22.30 4.66 -9.33
CA ARG A 10 -21.79 5.84 -10.03
C ARG A 10 -20.39 5.66 -10.63
N CYS A 11 -19.59 4.74 -10.10
CA CYS A 11 -18.26 4.43 -10.61
C CYS A 11 -17.93 2.94 -10.39
N GLN A 12 -16.77 2.52 -10.90
CA GLN A 12 -16.19 1.21 -10.62
C GLN A 12 -14.94 1.43 -9.75
N PRO A 13 -15.05 1.37 -8.41
CA PRO A 13 -13.87 1.47 -7.55
C PRO A 13 -12.89 0.34 -7.86
N ARG A 14 -11.62 0.68 -8.12
CA ARG A 14 -10.57 -0.29 -8.46
C ARG A 14 -9.38 -0.27 -7.51
N VAL A 15 -9.20 0.80 -6.75
CA VAL A 15 -8.00 1.06 -5.95
C VAL A 15 -8.38 1.52 -4.56
N LEU A 16 -7.63 1.07 -3.56
CA LEU A 16 -7.66 1.59 -2.21
C LEU A 16 -6.25 2.08 -1.84
N CYS A 17 -6.11 3.39 -1.60
CA CYS A 17 -4.86 3.98 -1.14
C CYS A 17 -4.88 4.09 0.39
N VAL A 18 -3.80 3.66 1.03
CA VAL A 18 -3.61 3.77 2.48
C VAL A 18 -2.29 4.47 2.73
N ILE A 19 -2.30 5.43 3.65
CA ILE A 19 -1.10 6.16 4.08
C ILE A 19 -0.84 5.74 5.53
N ASN A 20 0.26 5.04 5.77
CA ASN A 20 0.61 4.52 7.09
C ASN A 20 2.14 4.47 7.29
N PRO A 21 2.72 5.22 8.24
CA PRO A 21 2.08 6.23 9.09
C PRO A 21 1.44 7.38 8.29
N GLY A 22 0.35 7.93 8.82
CA GLY A 22 -0.49 8.88 8.09
C GLY A 22 0.07 10.30 8.00
N ASN A 23 -0.18 10.97 6.89
CA ASN A 23 0.13 12.38 6.64
C ASN A 23 -1.15 13.09 6.17
N PRO A 24 -1.59 14.21 6.80
CA PRO A 24 -0.93 14.99 7.86
C PRO A 24 -1.25 14.53 9.30
N THR A 25 -2.00 13.44 9.45
CA THR A 25 -2.65 13.06 10.71
C THR A 25 -1.76 12.33 11.72
N GLY A 26 -0.60 11.80 11.29
CA GLY A 26 0.42 11.22 12.19
C GLY A 26 0.06 9.89 12.85
N GLN A 27 -1.08 9.28 12.51
CA GLN A 27 -1.52 8.00 13.07
C GLN A 27 -0.67 6.84 12.55
N VAL A 28 -0.45 5.85 13.42
CA VAL A 28 0.13 4.56 13.06
C VAL A 28 -0.95 3.50 13.23
N GLN A 29 -1.27 2.77 12.15
CA GLN A 29 -2.30 1.75 12.17
C GLN A 29 -1.84 0.51 12.94
N SER A 30 -2.72 -0.05 13.77
CA SER A 30 -2.47 -1.33 14.41
C SER A 30 -2.50 -2.48 13.40
N ARG A 31 -1.81 -3.60 13.70
CA ARG A 31 -1.82 -4.81 12.87
C ARG A 31 -3.25 -5.26 12.53
N LYS A 32 -4.15 -5.25 13.51
CA LYS A 32 -5.56 -5.63 13.33
C LYS A 32 -6.27 -4.74 12.30
N CYS A 33 -6.03 -3.43 12.32
CA CYS A 33 -6.62 -2.52 11.34
C CYS A 33 -6.11 -2.83 9.92
N ILE A 34 -4.82 -3.10 9.78
CA ILE A 34 -4.20 -3.48 8.50
C ILE A 34 -4.81 -4.79 7.98
N GLU A 35 -5.03 -5.80 8.83
CA GLU A 35 -5.72 -7.05 8.45
C GLU A 35 -7.14 -6.81 7.96
N GLU A 36 -7.90 -5.96 8.65
CA GLU A 36 -9.27 -5.59 8.26
C GLU A 36 -9.30 -4.88 6.91
N VAL A 37 -8.33 -4.00 6.64
CA VAL A 37 -8.15 -3.33 5.35
C VAL A 37 -7.79 -4.33 4.25
N ILE A 38 -6.84 -5.24 4.48
CA ILE A 38 -6.46 -6.28 3.52
C ILE A 38 -7.67 -7.18 3.22
N HIS A 39 -8.40 -7.59 4.25
CA HIS A 39 -9.61 -8.40 4.09
C HIS A 39 -10.67 -7.67 3.26
N PHE A 40 -10.85 -6.36 3.49
CA PHE A 40 -11.77 -5.54 2.71
C PHE A 40 -11.32 -5.41 1.24
N ALA A 41 -10.04 -5.13 0.99
CA ALA A 41 -9.48 -5.04 -0.36
C ALA A 41 -9.62 -6.36 -1.13
N TRP A 42 -9.34 -7.49 -0.46
CA TRP A 42 -9.56 -8.83 -1.00
C TRP A 42 -11.02 -9.07 -1.38
N LYS A 43 -11.95 -8.77 -0.46
CA LYS A 43 -13.39 -8.98 -0.65
C LYS A 43 -13.94 -8.16 -1.81
N GLU A 44 -13.51 -6.91 -1.92
CA GLU A 44 -14.02 -5.96 -2.92
C GLU A 44 -13.20 -5.93 -4.22
N ARG A 45 -12.12 -6.73 -4.31
CA ARG A 45 -11.17 -6.80 -5.43
C ARG A 45 -10.56 -5.44 -5.76
N LEU A 46 -10.02 -4.79 -4.74
CA LEU A 46 -9.34 -3.50 -4.85
C LEU A 46 -7.84 -3.72 -4.89
N PHE A 47 -7.17 -3.03 -5.82
CA PHE A 47 -5.72 -2.90 -5.81
C PHE A 47 -5.31 -2.06 -4.61
N LEU A 48 -4.47 -2.60 -3.73
CA LEU A 48 -4.02 -1.91 -2.52
C LEU A 48 -2.74 -1.12 -2.80
N MET A 49 -2.76 0.19 -2.54
CA MET A 49 -1.59 1.06 -2.64
C MET A 49 -1.22 1.52 -1.23
N ALA A 50 -0.16 0.94 -0.66
CA ALA A 50 0.33 1.25 0.68
C ALA A 50 1.47 2.27 0.61
N ASP A 51 1.17 3.52 0.93
CA ASP A 51 2.15 4.59 1.11
C ASP A 51 2.76 4.49 2.52
N GLU A 52 3.98 3.92 2.57
CA GLU A 52 4.70 3.60 3.81
C GLU A 52 5.99 4.45 3.93
N VAL A 53 6.02 5.64 3.31
CA VAL A 53 7.22 6.50 3.30
C VAL A 53 7.64 6.99 4.69
N TYR A 54 6.74 7.01 5.67
CA TYR A 54 7.03 7.41 7.05
C TYR A 54 7.29 6.21 7.99
N GLN A 55 7.58 5.01 7.45
CA GLN A 55 7.69 3.79 8.27
C GLN A 55 8.69 3.87 9.43
N ASP A 56 9.74 4.68 9.30
CA ASP A 56 10.74 4.90 10.36
C ASP A 56 10.35 6.02 11.36
N ASN A 57 9.25 6.74 11.12
CA ASN A 57 8.77 7.86 11.95
C ASN A 57 7.66 7.43 12.92
N VAL A 58 7.91 6.42 13.75
CA VAL A 58 6.96 5.95 14.78
C VAL A 58 7.41 6.42 16.16
N TYR A 59 6.59 7.26 16.80
CA TYR A 59 6.98 7.94 18.06
C TYR A 59 6.10 7.59 19.26
N ALA A 60 4.83 7.25 19.03
CA ALA A 60 3.89 7.00 20.12
C ALA A 60 4.25 5.69 20.85
N GLU A 61 4.29 5.75 22.18
CA GLU A 61 4.59 4.57 23.00
C GLU A 61 3.59 3.44 22.71
N GLY A 62 4.12 2.22 22.50
CA GLY A 62 3.32 1.05 22.13
C GLY A 62 2.88 1.01 20.66
N SER A 63 3.19 2.02 19.84
CA SER A 63 3.01 1.93 18.39
C SER A 63 4.19 1.21 17.73
N GLU A 64 3.89 0.32 16.80
CA GLU A 64 4.87 -0.35 15.95
C GLU A 64 4.43 -0.22 14.49
N PHE A 65 5.37 0.02 13.58
CA PHE A 65 5.09 -0.07 12.16
C PHE A 65 4.97 -1.54 11.74
N HIS A 66 3.88 -1.86 11.04
CA HIS A 66 3.74 -3.13 10.34
C HIS A 66 3.51 -2.84 8.86
N SER A 67 4.36 -3.38 8.00
CA SER A 67 4.15 -3.23 6.55
C SER A 67 2.95 -4.05 6.09
N PHE A 68 2.21 -3.52 5.13
CA PHE A 68 1.11 -4.20 4.47
C PHE A 68 1.56 -5.53 3.87
N LYS A 69 2.78 -5.59 3.32
CA LYS A 69 3.36 -6.84 2.82
C LYS A 69 3.52 -7.89 3.92
N LYS A 70 4.14 -7.54 5.05
CA LYS A 70 4.34 -8.49 6.16
C LYS A 70 2.99 -9.07 6.61
N VAL A 71 2.02 -8.20 6.89
CA VAL A 71 0.70 -8.63 7.36
C VAL A 71 -0.02 -9.46 6.30
N LEU A 72 0.02 -9.07 5.02
CA LEU A 72 -0.59 -9.81 3.92
C LEU A 72 -0.06 -11.25 3.84
N PHE A 73 1.26 -11.45 3.94
CA PHE A 73 1.87 -12.77 3.93
C PHE A 73 1.54 -13.58 5.20
N GLU A 74 1.51 -12.93 6.37
CA GLU A 74 1.11 -13.57 7.63
C GLU A 74 -0.37 -13.99 7.65
N MET A 75 -1.25 -13.34 6.89
CA MET A 75 -2.65 -13.74 6.72
C MET A 75 -2.83 -15.00 5.86
N GLY A 76 -1.76 -15.45 5.18
CA GLY A 76 -1.68 -16.73 4.46
C GLY A 76 -2.05 -16.67 2.97
N PRO A 77 -1.88 -17.80 2.25
CA PRO A 77 -1.94 -17.89 0.78
C PRO A 77 -3.21 -17.33 0.16
N LYS A 78 -4.35 -17.52 0.85
CA LYS A 78 -5.65 -16.98 0.44
C LYS A 78 -5.57 -15.48 0.10
N TYR A 79 -4.80 -14.71 0.86
CA TYR A 79 -4.60 -13.28 0.64
C TYR A 79 -3.31 -13.00 -0.11
N SER A 80 -2.19 -13.60 0.30
CA SER A 80 -0.87 -13.28 -0.23
C SER A 80 -0.66 -13.66 -1.70
N GLU A 81 -1.45 -14.59 -2.25
CA GLU A 81 -1.40 -14.98 -3.66
C GLU A 81 -2.45 -14.27 -4.52
N THR A 82 -3.40 -13.53 -3.92
CA THR A 82 -4.56 -12.99 -4.64
C THR A 82 -4.72 -11.47 -4.56
N VAL A 83 -4.28 -10.84 -3.47
CA VAL A 83 -4.41 -9.39 -3.30
C VAL A 83 -3.30 -8.68 -4.07
N GLU A 84 -3.68 -7.83 -5.01
CA GLU A 84 -2.77 -6.90 -5.68
C GLU A 84 -2.31 -5.82 -4.69
N LEU A 85 -0.98 -5.68 -4.52
CA LEU A 85 -0.39 -4.71 -3.59
C LEU A 85 0.79 -4.01 -4.25
N ALA A 86 0.82 -2.68 -4.14
CA ALA A 86 2.01 -1.86 -4.34
C ALA A 86 2.35 -1.15 -3.01
N SER A 87 3.53 -1.42 -2.46
CA SER A 87 4.04 -0.75 -1.27
C SER A 87 5.12 0.26 -1.65
N PHE A 88 4.99 1.51 -1.20
CA PHE A 88 5.86 2.61 -1.57
C PHE A 88 6.80 3.00 -0.43
N HIS A 89 8.06 3.25 -0.77
CA HIS A 89 9.04 3.80 0.15
C HIS A 89 9.84 4.92 -0.52
N SER A 90 10.34 5.86 0.29
CA SER A 90 11.14 6.98 -0.21
C SER A 90 12.26 7.32 0.77
N ILE A 91 13.42 7.65 0.23
CA ILE A 91 14.54 8.17 1.02
C ILE A 91 14.32 9.62 1.48
N SER A 92 13.20 10.25 1.12
CA SER A 92 12.97 11.69 1.39
C SER A 92 12.48 11.97 2.80
N LYS A 93 12.07 10.93 3.55
CA LYS A 93 11.40 11.01 4.86
C LYS A 93 12.20 10.19 5.87
N GLY A 94 11.80 10.19 7.13
CA GLY A 94 12.57 9.53 8.19
C GLY A 94 13.75 10.35 8.68
N PHE A 95 14.41 9.79 9.69
CA PHE A 95 15.67 10.33 10.21
C PHE A 95 16.78 10.29 9.14
N MET A 96 16.72 9.34 8.21
CA MET A 96 17.64 9.21 7.06
C MET A 96 17.21 10.07 5.85
N GLY A 97 16.38 11.09 6.07
CA GLY A 97 15.72 11.85 5.00
C GLY A 97 16.69 12.65 4.14
N GLU A 98 16.86 12.23 2.89
CA GLU A 98 17.72 12.82 1.86
C GLU A 98 16.88 13.33 0.69
N CYS A 99 16.01 14.31 0.96
CA CYS A 99 14.96 14.72 0.02
C CYS A 99 15.50 15.34 -1.29
N GLY A 100 16.73 15.85 -1.31
CA GLY A 100 17.36 16.44 -2.50
C GLY A 100 17.75 15.42 -3.58
N PHE A 101 18.10 14.19 -3.19
CA PHE A 101 18.54 13.13 -4.11
C PHE A 101 17.40 12.40 -4.83
N ARG A 102 16.14 12.67 -4.45
CA ARG A 102 14.93 12.19 -5.13
C ARG A 102 14.84 10.66 -5.34
N GLY A 103 15.30 9.87 -4.36
CA GLY A 103 15.19 8.42 -4.40
C GLY A 103 13.90 7.84 -3.80
N GLY A 104 13.53 6.65 -4.28
CA GLY A 104 12.42 5.85 -3.75
C GLY A 104 12.25 4.57 -4.56
N TYR A 105 11.43 3.66 -4.04
CA TYR A 105 11.07 2.44 -4.75
C TYR A 105 9.61 2.08 -4.46
N MET A 106 9.07 1.18 -5.29
CA MET A 106 7.84 0.48 -4.97
C MET A 106 8.05 -1.02 -5.14
N GLU A 107 7.51 -1.81 -4.22
CA GLU A 107 7.41 -3.24 -4.37
C GLU A 107 5.98 -3.60 -4.79
N VAL A 108 5.85 -4.28 -5.93
CA VAL A 108 4.57 -4.66 -6.51
C VAL A 108 4.46 -6.18 -6.53
N ILE A 109 3.35 -6.72 -6.01
CA ILE A 109 3.05 -8.15 -6.00
C ILE A 109 1.63 -8.42 -6.52
N ASN A 110 1.47 -9.60 -7.11
CA ASN A 110 0.20 -10.13 -7.68
C ASN A 110 -0.47 -9.25 -8.75
N MET A 111 0.21 -8.22 -9.26
CA MET A 111 -0.32 -7.35 -10.31
C MET A 111 -0.73 -8.14 -11.54
N ASP A 112 -1.87 -7.79 -12.13
CA ASP A 112 -2.32 -8.36 -13.40
C ASP A 112 -1.20 -8.29 -14.48
N PRO A 113 -0.89 -9.40 -15.18
CA PRO A 113 0.21 -9.43 -16.14
C PRO A 113 0.10 -8.40 -17.26
N LEU A 114 -1.10 -8.06 -17.72
CA LEU A 114 -1.29 -7.05 -18.77
C LEU A 114 -1.02 -5.65 -18.22
N VAL A 115 -1.39 -5.39 -16.96
CA VAL A 115 -1.05 -4.14 -16.26
C VAL A 115 0.46 -4.04 -16.03
N GLN A 116 1.10 -5.13 -15.62
CA GLN A 116 2.56 -5.18 -15.44
C GLN A 116 3.30 -4.88 -16.75
N GLN A 117 2.80 -5.37 -17.89
CA GLN A 117 3.36 -5.02 -19.21
C GLN A 117 3.26 -3.51 -19.50
N GLN A 118 2.14 -2.87 -19.17
CA GLN A 118 2.01 -1.42 -19.32
C GLN A 118 2.94 -0.66 -18.40
N LEU A 119 3.13 -1.13 -17.16
CA LEU A 119 4.09 -0.54 -16.21
C LEU A 119 5.52 -0.64 -16.76
N THR A 120 5.94 -1.82 -17.21
CA THR A 120 7.27 -2.02 -17.80
C THR A 120 7.48 -1.13 -19.03
N LYS A 121 6.48 -1.01 -19.91
CA LYS A 121 6.52 -0.11 -21.06
C LYS A 121 6.65 1.36 -20.64
N LEU A 122 5.95 1.77 -19.58
CA LEU A 122 6.01 3.12 -19.05
C LEU A 122 7.38 3.44 -18.45
N VAL A 123 7.97 2.49 -17.70
CA VAL A 123 9.28 2.69 -17.06
C VAL A 123 10.40 2.64 -18.11
N SER A 124 10.32 1.78 -19.13
CA SER A 124 11.37 1.67 -20.14
C SER A 124 11.59 2.95 -20.96
N VAL A 125 10.54 3.76 -21.16
CA VAL A 125 10.67 5.07 -21.84
C VAL A 125 11.25 6.16 -20.95
N ARG A 126 11.43 5.91 -19.64
CA ARG A 126 12.03 6.85 -18.67
C ARG A 126 13.53 6.60 -18.45
N LEU A 127 14.15 5.72 -19.25
CA LEU A 127 15.55 5.30 -19.24
C LEU A 127 15.94 4.40 -18.07
N CYS A 128 15.55 4.75 -16.83
CA CYS A 128 15.78 3.96 -15.63
C CYS A 128 14.62 4.06 -14.62
#